data_AF-A0AAU6CG94-F1
#
_entry.id   AF-A0AAU6CG94-F1
#
_cell.length_a   1.000
_cell.length_b   1.000
_cell.length_c   1.000
_cell.angle_alpha   90.00
_cell.angle_beta   90.00
_cell.angle_gamma   90.00
#
_symmetry.space_group_name_H-M   'P 1'
#
loop_
_entity.id
_entity.type
_entity.pdbx_description
1 polymer ?
#
loop_
_entity_poly.entity_id
_entity_poly.type
_entity_poly.pdbx_seq_one_letter_code
_entity_poly.pdbx_strand_id
1 'polypeptide(L)'
;MAVAAALALSSCGSSDNDGKKQPAVGTTVSATGQSVSPSATAAIDPSATTTNPVESAATSGDPTRTVEGVWLATQGSVKVQLVLGEGKAALTSAHLCGGGYTGQDGIGLTLTCMDGDTERTNGHGVLAPDGKTLTVRWTGGPTDIFSRTGLPSS
;
A
#
# COMPACT_ATOMS: atom_id res chain seq x y z
N MET A 1 36.40 -7.97 -40.87
CA MET A 1 37.07 -8.41 -39.64
C MET A 1 35.98 -8.62 -38.60
N ALA A 2 35.77 -9.87 -38.19
CA ALA A 2 34.73 -10.28 -37.24
C ALA A 2 35.30 -10.33 -35.83
N VAL A 3 34.48 -10.03 -34.81
CA VAL A 3 34.53 -10.70 -33.50
C VAL A 3 33.10 -10.78 -32.95
N ALA A 4 32.66 -12.01 -32.67
CA ALA A 4 31.45 -12.35 -31.93
C ALA A 4 31.80 -12.68 -30.46
N ALA A 5 30.88 -12.44 -29.53
CA ALA A 5 30.88 -13.02 -28.17
C ALA A 5 29.42 -13.01 -27.66
N ALA A 6 28.70 -14.13 -27.70
CA ALA A 6 28.67 -15.27 -26.76
C ALA A 6 27.69 -15.04 -25.59
N LEU A 7 26.52 -15.70 -25.69
CA LEU A 7 25.52 -15.89 -24.63
C LEU A 7 26.06 -16.87 -23.59
N ALA A 8 25.95 -16.53 -22.30
CA ALA A 8 26.13 -17.48 -21.21
C ALA A 8 24.94 -17.38 -20.23
N LEU A 9 23.96 -18.25 -20.43
CA LEU A 9 22.93 -18.61 -19.45
C LEU A 9 23.34 -19.97 -18.85
N SER A 10 23.83 -19.99 -17.61
CA SER A 10 23.85 -21.18 -16.73
C SER A 10 24.59 -20.90 -15.42
N SER A 11 23.89 -20.97 -14.29
CA SER A 11 24.43 -21.45 -13.00
C SER A 11 23.27 -21.59 -12.01
N CYS A 12 22.77 -22.81 -11.74
CA CYS A 12 23.20 -23.74 -10.67
C CYS A 12 22.47 -23.42 -9.34
N GLY A 13 21.76 -24.31 -8.64
CA GLY A 13 21.54 -25.75 -8.76
C GLY A 13 20.78 -26.27 -7.51
N SER A 14 19.90 -27.24 -7.74
CA SER A 14 19.32 -28.32 -6.91
C SER A 14 19.48 -28.34 -5.37
N SER A 15 18.40 -28.66 -4.64
CA SER A 15 18.15 -30.05 -4.16
C SER A 15 16.89 -30.18 -3.30
N ASP A 16 16.12 -31.22 -3.63
CA ASP A 16 14.94 -31.78 -2.99
C ASP A 16 15.30 -32.49 -1.66
N ASN A 17 14.41 -32.50 -0.66
CA ASN A 17 14.57 -33.40 0.49
C ASN A 17 13.20 -33.85 1.05
N ASP A 18 12.65 -34.88 0.41
CA ASP A 18 11.59 -35.76 0.91
C ASP A 18 12.01 -36.50 2.19
N GLY A 19 11.21 -36.39 3.26
CA GLY A 19 11.31 -37.19 4.49
C GLY A 19 9.97 -37.82 4.86
N LYS A 20 9.88 -39.14 4.66
CA LYS A 20 8.68 -40.00 4.76
C LYS A 20 8.33 -40.43 6.20
N LYS A 21 7.00 -40.56 6.47
CA LYS A 21 6.26 -41.68 7.15
C LYS A 21 6.62 -42.07 8.59
N GLN A 22 5.76 -42.55 9.50
CA GLN A 22 4.30 -42.79 9.67
C GLN A 22 4.13 -43.29 11.16
N PRO A 23 3.09 -44.05 11.55
CA PRO A 23 2.01 -43.71 12.49
C PRO A 23 2.16 -44.31 13.91
N ALA A 24 1.24 -43.95 14.80
CA ALA A 24 0.79 -44.88 15.84
C ALA A 24 -0.72 -44.71 16.09
N VAL A 25 -1.36 -45.86 16.24
CA VAL A 25 -2.80 -46.13 16.21
C VAL A 25 -3.42 -46.03 17.61
N GLY A 26 -4.75 -45.93 17.64
CA GLY A 26 -5.59 -46.41 18.74
C GLY A 26 -6.35 -45.29 19.43
N THR A 27 -7.61 -45.42 19.82
CA THR A 27 -8.58 -46.52 19.79
C THR A 27 -9.93 -45.87 20.11
N THR A 28 -10.99 -46.35 19.47
CA THR A 28 -12.40 -46.04 19.70
C THR A 28 -12.84 -46.23 21.16
N VAL A 29 -13.77 -45.41 21.67
CA VAL A 29 -14.99 -45.87 22.37
C VAL A 29 -16.04 -44.77 22.38
N SER A 30 -17.27 -45.20 22.13
CA SER A 30 -18.50 -44.42 22.05
C SER A 30 -19.09 -44.04 23.41
N ALA A 31 -19.96 -43.02 23.36
CA ALA A 31 -21.33 -43.00 23.88
C ALA A 31 -21.67 -42.08 25.07
N THR A 32 -22.81 -41.41 24.85
CA THR A 32 -23.84 -40.95 25.81
C THR A 32 -23.59 -39.66 26.59
N GLY A 33 -24.47 -38.69 26.39
CA GLY A 33 -24.59 -37.55 27.32
C GLY A 33 -25.27 -36.32 26.74
N GLN A 34 -26.58 -36.40 26.51
CA GLN A 34 -27.46 -35.27 26.32
C GLN A 34 -27.50 -34.40 27.58
N SER A 35 -27.31 -33.07 27.47
CA SER A 35 -28.06 -32.11 28.29
C SER A 35 -27.90 -30.67 27.82
N VAL A 36 -29.02 -29.96 27.87
CA VAL A 36 -29.26 -28.57 27.46
C VAL A 36 -28.91 -27.59 28.58
N SER A 37 -28.34 -26.43 28.24
CA SER A 37 -28.84 -25.09 28.63
C SER A 37 -27.85 -23.96 28.25
N PRO A 38 -28.35 -22.75 27.94
CA PRO A 38 -27.54 -21.59 27.55
C PRO A 38 -27.13 -20.77 28.77
N SER A 39 -25.88 -20.30 28.80
CA SER A 39 -25.47 -19.23 29.72
C SER A 39 -24.54 -18.27 28.98
N ALA A 40 -24.96 -17.01 29.00
CA ALA A 40 -24.28 -15.86 28.42
C ALA A 40 -22.94 -15.60 29.10
N THR A 41 -21.94 -15.25 28.28
CA THR A 41 -20.80 -14.46 28.75
C THR A 41 -20.47 -13.42 27.68
N ALA A 42 -20.64 -12.16 28.07
CA ALA A 42 -20.13 -11.02 27.34
C ALA A 42 -18.59 -11.09 27.28
N ALA A 43 -18.04 -10.81 26.10
CA ALA A 43 -16.72 -10.22 25.96
C ALA A 43 -16.69 -9.43 24.64
N ILE A 44 -17.03 -8.15 24.77
CA ILE A 44 -16.70 -7.10 23.83
C ILE A 44 -15.18 -6.93 23.92
N ASP A 45 -14.46 -7.07 22.79
CA ASP A 45 -13.43 -6.13 22.32
C ASP A 45 -12.69 -6.72 21.09
N PRO A 46 -12.98 -6.29 19.85
CA PRO A 46 -11.91 -6.12 18.89
C PRO A 46 -11.36 -4.71 19.11
N SER A 47 -10.19 -4.63 19.74
CA SER A 47 -9.35 -3.42 19.78
C SER A 47 -9.01 -3.04 18.34
N ALA A 48 -9.93 -2.33 17.70
CA ALA A 48 -9.66 -1.51 16.56
C ALA A 48 -8.72 -0.42 17.05
N THR A 49 -7.42 -0.61 16.86
CA THR A 49 -6.46 0.46 17.01
C THR A 49 -6.70 1.44 15.86
N THR A 50 -7.72 2.28 16.05
CA THR A 50 -7.93 3.51 15.28
C THR A 50 -6.72 4.39 15.57
N THR A 51 -5.68 4.27 14.75
CA THR A 51 -4.67 5.31 14.64
C THR A 51 -5.35 6.51 14.03
N ASN A 52 -5.84 7.39 14.92
CA ASN A 52 -6.29 8.72 14.56
C ASN A 52 -5.22 9.36 13.66
N PRO A 53 -5.58 9.90 12.48
CA PRO A 53 -4.65 10.72 11.74
C PRO A 53 -4.24 11.87 12.65
N VAL A 54 -2.93 12.06 12.81
CA VAL A 54 -2.37 13.23 13.47
C VAL A 54 -2.94 14.47 12.78
N GLU A 55 -3.79 15.20 13.49
CA GLU A 55 -4.33 16.48 13.06
C GLU A 55 -3.15 17.47 12.99
N SER A 56 -2.49 17.49 11.83
CA SER A 56 -1.53 18.53 11.50
C SER A 56 -2.36 19.72 11.03
N ALA A 57 -2.20 20.84 11.74
CA ALA A 57 -2.99 22.05 11.62
C ALA A 57 -3.28 22.41 10.16
N ALA A 58 -4.54 22.25 9.75
CA ALA A 58 -5.06 22.84 8.52
C ALA A 58 -5.09 24.36 8.73
N THR A 59 -4.07 25.07 8.26
CA THR A 59 -4.18 26.52 8.09
C THR A 59 -5.22 26.78 7.01
N SER A 60 -6.28 27.48 7.41
CA SER A 60 -7.43 27.89 6.61
C SER A 60 -7.02 28.64 5.34
N GLY A 61 -6.81 27.90 4.26
CA GLY A 61 -6.99 28.37 2.89
C GLY A 61 -8.18 27.60 2.33
N ASP A 62 -9.10 28.30 1.65
CA ASP A 62 -10.29 27.70 1.04
C ASP A 62 -9.93 26.37 0.35
N PRO A 63 -10.49 25.22 0.75
CA PRO A 63 -10.28 23.95 0.06
C PRO A 63 -11.11 23.98 -1.23
N THR A 64 -10.76 24.92 -2.10
CA THR A 64 -11.10 24.88 -3.50
C THR A 64 -10.70 23.50 -3.99
N ARG A 65 -11.49 22.96 -4.91
CA ARG A 65 -11.52 21.56 -5.41
C ARG A 65 -10.21 21.07 -6.06
N THR A 66 -9.08 21.71 -5.81
CA THR A 66 -7.78 21.39 -6.38
C THR A 66 -7.18 20.18 -5.67
N VAL A 67 -6.42 19.37 -6.41
CA VAL A 67 -5.69 18.19 -5.89
C VAL A 67 -4.37 18.57 -5.22
N GLU A 68 -3.92 19.82 -5.37
CA GLU A 68 -2.66 20.29 -4.81
C GLU A 68 -2.65 20.14 -3.29
N GLY A 69 -1.50 19.72 -2.76
CA GLY A 69 -1.40 19.35 -1.36
C GLY A 69 -0.18 18.53 -1.02
N VAL A 70 0.05 18.44 0.28
CA VAL A 70 0.86 17.40 0.90
C VAL A 70 -0.09 16.30 1.37
N TRP A 71 0.21 15.08 0.95
CA TRP A 71 -0.62 13.90 1.06
C TRP A 71 0.16 12.80 1.77
N LEU A 72 -0.40 12.19 2.81
CA LEU A 72 0.21 11.07 3.54
C LEU A 72 -0.64 9.81 3.46
N ALA A 73 -0.01 8.69 3.11
CA ALA A 73 -0.57 7.36 3.20
C ALA A 73 0.31 6.48 4.08
N THR A 74 -0.27 5.41 4.62
CA THR A 74 0.46 4.35 5.31
C THR A 74 0.15 3.03 4.63
N GLN A 75 1.19 2.30 4.22
CA GLN A 75 1.11 1.00 3.58
C GLN A 75 1.83 -0.01 4.47
N GLY A 76 1.07 -0.77 5.27
CA GLY A 76 1.63 -1.56 6.37
C GLY A 76 2.36 -0.69 7.39
N SER A 77 3.67 -0.85 7.52
CA SER A 77 4.54 -0.03 8.39
C SER A 77 5.27 1.11 7.64
N VAL A 78 5.07 1.23 6.33
CA VAL A 78 5.76 2.22 5.49
C VAL A 78 4.91 3.47 5.35
N LYS A 79 5.50 4.63 5.64
CA LYS A 79 4.91 5.93 5.35
C LYS A 79 5.20 6.31 3.91
N VAL A 80 4.19 6.78 3.20
CA VAL A 80 4.28 7.27 1.82
C VAL A 80 3.80 8.72 1.83
N GLN A 81 4.65 9.64 1.40
CA GLN A 81 4.30 11.05 1.24
C GLN A 81 4.27 11.40 -0.24
N LEU A 82 3.18 12.03 -0.68
CA LEU A 82 3.02 12.58 -2.01
C LEU A 82 2.82 14.10 -1.90
N VAL A 83 3.55 14.87 -2.70
CA VAL A 83 3.41 16.33 -2.78
C VAL A 83 3.02 16.68 -4.21
N LEU A 84 1.92 17.41 -4.36
CA LEU A 84 1.38 17.87 -5.65
C LEU A 84 1.30 19.39 -5.64
N GLY A 85 1.90 20.03 -6.65
CA GLY A 85 1.83 21.48 -6.85
C GLY A 85 2.34 21.88 -8.22
N GLU A 86 1.67 22.82 -8.87
CA GLU A 86 2.07 23.42 -10.16
C GLU A 86 2.34 22.37 -11.26
N GLY A 87 1.52 21.32 -11.32
CA GLY A 87 1.69 20.20 -12.26
C GLY A 87 2.89 19.28 -11.97
N LYS A 88 3.61 19.51 -10.87
CA LYS A 88 4.72 18.69 -10.38
C LYS A 88 4.27 17.75 -9.29
N ALA A 89 4.92 16.59 -9.24
CA ALA A 89 4.68 15.58 -8.24
C ALA A 89 5.99 15.04 -7.68
N ALA A 90 6.05 14.89 -6.36
CA ALA A 90 7.15 14.24 -5.66
C ALA A 90 6.59 13.19 -4.70
N LEU A 91 7.15 11.99 -4.72
CA LEU A 91 6.76 10.89 -3.86
C LEU A 91 7.97 10.39 -3.08
N THR A 92 7.80 10.32 -1.76
CA THR A 92 8.79 9.79 -0.81
C THR A 92 8.20 8.58 -0.11
N SER A 93 8.87 7.44 -0.25
CA SER A 93 8.53 6.18 0.40
C SER A 93 9.81 5.44 0.79
N ALA A 94 9.93 4.15 0.49
CA ALA A 94 11.23 3.46 0.41
C ALA A 94 12.09 4.02 -0.74
N HIS A 95 11.44 4.57 -1.77
CA HIS A 95 12.06 5.15 -2.97
C HIS A 95 11.75 6.65 -3.04
N LEU A 96 12.66 7.42 -3.64
CA LEU A 96 12.48 8.83 -3.95
C LEU A 96 12.13 8.97 -5.43
N CYS A 97 10.92 9.43 -5.73
CA CYS A 97 10.41 9.54 -7.08
C CYS A 97 9.91 10.96 -7.35
N GLY A 98 10.17 11.47 -8.55
CA GLY A 98 9.76 12.81 -8.97
C GLY A 98 9.24 12.82 -10.40
N GLY A 99 8.34 13.76 -10.70
CA GLY A 99 7.78 13.91 -12.03
C GLY A 99 6.63 14.92 -12.07
N GLY A 100 5.55 14.55 -12.74
CA GLY A 100 4.40 15.43 -12.94
C GLY A 100 3.07 14.74 -12.71
N TYR A 101 2.02 15.56 -12.65
CA TYR A 101 0.66 15.09 -12.63
C TYR A 101 -0.21 15.91 -13.60
N THR A 102 -1.31 15.33 -14.07
CA THR A 102 -2.25 15.94 -15.01
C THR A 102 -3.69 15.63 -14.62
N GLY A 103 -4.62 16.54 -14.91
CA GLY A 103 -6.06 16.31 -14.72
C GLY A 103 -6.54 16.62 -13.30
N GLN A 104 -7.79 17.10 -13.20
CA GLN A 104 -8.44 17.45 -11.91
C GLN A 104 -9.42 16.37 -11.45
N ASP A 105 -10.28 15.86 -12.34
CA ASP A 105 -11.26 14.80 -12.04
C ASP A 105 -10.72 13.37 -12.23
N GLY A 106 -9.56 13.24 -12.87
CA GLY A 106 -8.80 12.00 -13.06
C GLY A 106 -7.32 12.33 -13.10
N ILE A 107 -6.65 12.14 -11.97
CA ILE A 107 -5.28 12.63 -11.73
C ILE A 107 -4.30 11.61 -12.28
N GLY A 108 -3.77 11.82 -13.48
CA GLY A 108 -2.67 11.03 -14.00
C GLY A 108 -1.36 11.42 -13.32
N LEU A 109 -0.60 10.45 -12.81
CA LEU A 109 0.72 10.62 -12.21
C LEU A 109 1.77 9.94 -13.08
N THR A 110 2.84 10.65 -13.39
CA THR A 110 4.00 10.10 -14.11
C THR A 110 5.27 10.54 -13.39
N LEU A 111 5.90 9.58 -12.72
CA LEU A 111 7.07 9.77 -11.87
C LEU A 111 8.24 8.90 -12.37
N THR A 112 9.44 9.26 -11.93
CA THR A 112 10.65 8.46 -12.10
C THR A 112 11.37 8.39 -10.77
N CYS A 113 11.73 7.18 -10.34
CA CYS A 113 12.44 6.95 -9.10
C CYS A 113 13.96 6.99 -9.34
N MET A 114 14.70 7.58 -8.39
CA MET A 114 16.16 7.79 -8.51
C MET A 114 16.96 6.48 -8.59
N ASP A 115 16.41 5.41 -8.04
CA ASP A 115 16.98 4.06 -8.00
C ASP A 115 16.45 3.13 -9.10
N GLY A 116 15.59 3.66 -9.98
CA GLY A 116 15.00 2.90 -11.09
C GLY A 116 13.82 2.02 -10.69
N ASP A 117 13.31 2.11 -9.46
CA ASP A 117 12.06 1.44 -9.08
C ASP A 117 10.89 1.92 -9.95
N THR A 118 9.97 0.99 -10.26
CA THR A 118 8.81 1.26 -11.11
C THR A 118 7.47 1.11 -10.39
N GLU A 119 7.44 0.65 -9.13
CA GLU A 119 6.21 0.32 -8.41
C GLU A 119 5.25 1.51 -8.30
N ARG A 120 5.79 2.72 -8.11
CA ARG A 120 5.02 3.98 -7.98
C ARG A 120 5.39 5.01 -9.06
N THR A 121 5.55 4.58 -10.30
CA THR A 121 5.94 5.48 -11.41
C THR A 121 4.80 5.93 -12.31
N ASN A 122 3.74 5.14 -12.44
CA ASN A 122 2.57 5.50 -13.25
C ASN A 122 1.30 5.21 -12.47
N GLY A 123 0.50 6.22 -12.17
CA GLY A 123 -0.68 6.07 -11.32
C GLY A 123 -1.87 6.91 -11.78
N HIS A 124 -3.06 6.49 -11.35
CA HIS A 124 -4.29 7.25 -11.55
C HIS A 124 -4.95 7.54 -10.20
N GLY A 125 -5.12 8.83 -9.91
CA GLY A 125 -5.69 9.38 -8.70
C GLY A 125 -7.15 9.77 -8.86
N VAL A 126 -7.94 9.57 -7.80
CA VAL A 126 -9.31 10.07 -7.66
C VAL A 126 -9.39 10.85 -6.35
N LEU A 127 -9.74 12.13 -6.45
CA LEU A 127 -9.98 12.99 -5.30
C LEU A 127 -11.40 12.75 -4.76
N ALA A 128 -11.53 12.49 -3.46
CA ALA A 128 -12.81 12.33 -2.82
C ALA A 128 -13.60 13.66 -2.78
N PRO A 129 -14.94 13.63 -2.72
CA PRO A 129 -15.76 14.84 -2.68
C PRO A 129 -15.48 15.77 -1.48
N ASP A 130 -14.85 15.24 -0.43
CA ASP A 130 -14.40 16.00 0.74
C ASP A 130 -13.13 16.84 0.49
N GLY A 131 -12.39 16.58 -0.60
CA GLY A 131 -11.13 17.24 -0.92
C GLY A 131 -9.97 16.92 0.03
N LYS A 132 -10.12 15.94 0.91
CA LYS A 132 -9.18 15.55 1.97
C LYS A 132 -8.61 14.15 1.75
N THR A 133 -9.26 13.32 0.94
CA THR A 133 -8.79 11.98 0.59
C THR A 133 -8.47 11.88 -0.89
N LEU A 134 -7.28 11.36 -1.21
CA LEU A 134 -6.84 11.06 -2.57
C LEU A 134 -6.50 9.58 -2.67
N THR A 135 -7.20 8.84 -3.53
CA THR A 135 -6.88 7.43 -3.80
C THR A 135 -6.10 7.33 -5.09
N VAL A 136 -4.86 6.82 -5.04
CA VAL A 136 -4.01 6.60 -6.22
C VAL A 136 -3.84 5.11 -6.45
N ARG A 137 -4.16 4.67 -7.67
CA ARG A 137 -3.92 3.30 -8.13
C ARG A 137 -2.69 3.30 -9.02
N TRP A 138 -1.62 2.63 -8.59
CA TRP A 138 -0.40 2.50 -9.38
C TRP A 138 -0.53 1.35 -10.40
N THR A 139 0.05 1.53 -11.57
CA THR A 139 0.04 0.54 -12.65
C THR A 139 0.96 -0.61 -12.28
N GLY A 140 0.39 -1.80 -12.04
CA GLY A 140 1.17 -2.96 -11.60
C GLY A 140 1.73 -2.87 -10.17
N GLY A 141 1.34 -1.84 -9.42
CA GLY A 141 1.77 -1.58 -8.06
C GLY A 141 0.61 -1.55 -7.05
N PRO A 142 0.83 -1.03 -5.84
CA PRO A 142 -0.19 -0.95 -4.82
C PRO A 142 -1.26 0.11 -5.14
N THR A 143 -2.32 0.13 -4.33
CA THR A 143 -3.22 1.28 -4.27
C THR A 143 -2.95 2.00 -2.95
N ASP A 144 -2.62 3.28 -3.03
CA ASP A 144 -2.39 4.12 -1.86
C ASP A 144 -3.62 5.01 -1.61
N ILE A 145 -4.03 5.11 -0.34
CA ILE A 145 -5.09 6.01 0.11
C ILE A 145 -4.43 7.09 0.95
N PHE A 146 -4.37 8.30 0.41
CA PHE A 146 -3.73 9.43 1.04
C PHE A 146 -4.74 10.33 1.76
N SER A 147 -4.32 10.86 2.90
CA SER A 147 -4.97 11.95 3.63
C SER A 147 -4.18 13.24 3.44
N ARG A 148 -4.88 14.34 3.14
CA ARG A 148 -4.25 15.66 3.01
C ARG A 148 -3.80 16.17 4.38
N THR A 149 -2.56 16.63 4.48
CA THR A 149 -1.97 17.19 5.72
C THR A 149 -1.56 18.65 5.59
N GLY A 150 -1.61 19.23 4.40
CA GLY A 150 -1.30 20.64 4.16
C GLY A 150 -1.35 20.99 2.67
N LEU A 151 -1.10 22.26 2.36
CA LEU A 151 -0.86 22.74 1.00
C LEU A 151 0.66 22.85 0.76
N PRO A 152 1.15 22.66 -0.49
CA PRO A 152 2.55 22.92 -0.80
C PRO A 152 2.84 24.41 -0.54
N SER A 153 3.94 24.69 0.14
CA SER A 153 4.44 26.06 0.28
C SER A 153 4.86 26.58 -1.09
N SER A 154 4.24 27.68 -1.52
CA SER A 154 4.56 28.48 -2.72
C SER A 154 5.84 29.28 -2.54
#